data_AF-A0A5P9HMN1-F1
#
_entry.id   AF-A0A5P9HMN1-F1
#
_cell.length_a   1.000
_cell.length_b   1.000
_cell.length_c   1.000
_cell.angle_alpha   90.00
_cell.angle_beta   90.00
_cell.angle_gamma   90.00
#
_symmetry.space_group_name_H-M   'P 1'
#
loop_
_entity.id
_entity.type
_entity.pdbx_description
1 polymer ?
#
loop_
_entity_poly.entity_id
_entity_poly.type
_entity_poly.pdbx_seq_one_letter_code
_entity_poly.pdbx_strand_id
1 'polypeptide(L)' 'MSRQERKNMIQFIEVMRKADRETLALMTDADIEHMYNNVYEQMMIQDSL' A
#
# COMPACT_ATOMS: atom_id res chain seq x y z
N MET A 1 -0.97 13.55 1.52
CA MET A 1 0.25 12.74 1.30
C MET A 1 1.27 13.52 0.47
N SER A 2 2.56 13.45 0.81
CA SER A 2 3.63 13.95 -0.07
C SER A 2 3.92 12.99 -1.23
N ARG A 3 4.56 13.47 -2.30
CA ARG A 3 4.96 12.62 -3.43
C ARG A 3 5.88 11.48 -3.02
N GLN A 4 6.74 11.69 -2.01
CA GLN A 4 7.65 10.66 -1.53
C GLN A 4 6.91 9.62 -0.69
N GLU A 5 6.04 10.05 0.22
CA GLU A 5 5.17 9.13 0.98
C GLU A 5 4.35 8.25 0.04
N ARG A 6 3.78 8.83 -1.03
CA ARG A 6 3.04 8.09 -2.05
C ARG A 6 3.86 7.02 -2.74
N LYS A 7 5.09 7.36 -3.15
CA LYS A 7 6.01 6.39 -3.77
C LYS A 7 6.32 5.25 -2.82
N ASN A 8 6.56 5.56 -1.55
CA ASN A 8 6.87 4.56 -0.53
C ASN A 8 5.68 3.61 -0.32
N MET A 9 4.46 4.15 -0.19
CA MET A 9 3.24 3.35 -0.01
C MET A 9 2.95 2.46 -1.23
N ILE A 10 3.06 2.99 -2.46
CA ILE A 10 2.87 2.21 -3.69
C ILE A 10 3.89 1.07 -3.76
N GLN A 11 5.17 1.34 -3.48
CA GLN A 11 6.22 0.33 -3.52
C GLN A 11 5.97 -0.78 -2.47
N PHE A 12 5.50 -0.42 -1.28
CA PHE A 12 5.12 -1.39 -0.26
C PHE A 12 3.97 -2.28 -0.74
N ILE A 13 2.89 -1.70 -1.25
CA ILE A 13 1.72 -2.45 -1.71
C ILE A 13 2.08 -3.38 -2.89
N GLU A 14 2.91 -2.90 -3.83
CA GLU A 14 3.42 -3.66 -4.97
C GLU A 14 4.11 -4.96 -4.51
N VAL A 15 5.04 -4.86 -3.56
CA VAL A 15 5.78 -6.01 -3.02
C VAL A 15 4.86 -6.96 -2.27
N MET A 16 3.98 -6.43 -1.42
CA MET A 16 3.19 -7.24 -0.48
C MET A 16 2.02 -7.96 -1.14
N ARG A 17 1.40 -7.34 -2.14
CA ARG A 17 0.24 -7.92 -2.85
C ARG A 17 0.57 -8.47 -4.22
N LYS A 18 1.82 -8.37 -4.68
CA LYS A 18 2.20 -8.61 -6.09
C LYS A 18 1.29 -7.81 -7.04
N ALA A 19 0.93 -6.60 -6.61
CA ALA A 19 0.00 -5.74 -7.33
C ALA A 19 0.72 -5.01 -8.46
N ASP A 20 0.01 -4.79 -9.56
CA ASP A 20 0.54 -4.02 -10.69
C ASP A 20 0.68 -2.54 -10.33
N ARG A 21 1.87 -1.99 -10.58
CA ARG A 21 2.23 -0.62 -10.23
C ARG A 21 1.50 0.41 -11.10
N GLU A 22 1.22 0.09 -12.36
CA GLU A 22 0.50 1.02 -13.25
C GLU A 22 -0.92 1.24 -12.74
N THR A 23 -1.58 0.17 -12.30
CA THR A 23 -2.91 0.23 -11.67
C THR A 23 -2.88 1.09 -10.39
N LEU A 24 -1.88 0.91 -9.52
CA LEU A 24 -1.73 1.71 -8.30
C LEU A 24 -1.49 3.21 -8.61
N ALA A 25 -0.78 3.51 -9.71
CA ALA A 25 -0.50 4.88 -10.11
C ALA A 25 -1.76 5.67 -10.49
N LEU A 26 -2.84 5.00 -10.92
CA LEU A 26 -4.10 5.60 -11.31
C LEU A 26 -5.04 5.92 -10.13
N MET A 27 -4.75 5.42 -8.93
CA MET A 27 -5.62 5.55 -7.76
C MET A 27 -5.46 6.90 -7.06
N THR A 28 -6.42 7.32 -6.23
CA THR A 28 -6.27 8.56 -5.46
C THR A 28 -5.33 8.38 -4.26
N ASP A 29 -4.91 9.48 -3.63
CA ASP A 29 -4.14 9.41 -2.37
C ASP A 29 -4.89 8.61 -1.29
N ALA A 30 -6.21 8.82 -1.17
CA ALA A 30 -7.05 8.14 -0.19
C ALA A 30 -7.14 6.63 -0.44
N ASP A 31 -7.20 6.22 -1.71
CA ASP A 31 -7.21 4.80 -2.08
C ASP A 31 -5.88 4.11 -1.71
N ILE A 32 -4.75 4.77 -1.97
CA ILE A 32 -3.42 4.27 -1.62
C ILE A 32 -3.29 4.14 -0.09
N GLU A 33 -3.70 5.15 0.68
CA GLU A 33 -3.69 5.10 2.14
C GLU A 33 -4.56 3.95 2.67
N HIS A 34 -5.78 3.80 2.14
CA HIS A 34 -6.68 2.74 2.56
C HIS A 34 -6.08 1.36 2.30
N MET A 35 -5.52 1.11 1.11
CA MET A 35 -4.87 -0.17 0.81
C MET A 35 -3.64 -0.41 1.67
N TYR A 36 -2.80 0.61 1.87
CA TYR A 36 -1.61 0.52 2.72
C TYR A 36 -1.99 0.06 4.13
N ASN A 37 -2.99 0.71 4.75
CA ASN A 37 -3.45 0.38 6.10
C ASN A 37 -3.99 -1.05 6.17
N ASN A 38 -4.82 -1.47 5.21
CA ASN A 38 -5.33 -2.85 5.16
C ASN A 38 -4.20 -3.88 5.08
N VAL A 39 -3.21 -3.64 4.22
CA VAL A 39 -2.07 -4.56 4.06
C VAL A 39 -1.21 -4.60 5.32
N TYR A 40 -0.99 -3.45 5.95
CA TYR A 40 -0.22 -3.34 7.19
C TYR A 40 -0.93 -4.02 8.38
N GLU A 41 -2.24 -3.81 8.53
CA GLU A 41 -3.06 -4.47 9.55
C GLU A 41 -3.05 -5.99 9.39
N GLN A 42 -3.18 -6.49 8.16
CA GLN A 42 -3.10 -7.92 7.85
C GLN A 42 -1.76 -8.52 8.28
N MET A 43 -0.64 -7.82 8.05
CA MET A 43 0.67 -8.26 8.51
C MET A 43 0.80 -8.24 10.03
N MET A 44 0.35 -7.17 10.69
CA MET A 44 0.43 -7.08 12.16
C MET A 44 -0.39 -8.16 12.85
N ILE A 45 -1.54 -8.53 12.28
CA ILE A 45 -2.35 -9.66 12.77
C ILE A 45 -1.59 -10.97 12.57
N GLN A 46 -0.95 -11.17 11.41
CA GLN A 46 -0.20 -12.39 11.12
C GLN A 46 1.06 -12.55 12.00
N ASP A 47 1.77 -11.46 12.32
CA ASP A 47 2.94 -11.47 13.20
C ASP A 47 2.58 -11.69 14.69
N SER A 48 1.31 -11.50 15.06
CA SER A 48 0.81 -11.70 16.42
C SER A 48 0.29 -13.12 16.70
N LEU A 49 0.34 -14.01 15.70
CA LEU A 49 -0.12 -15.42 15.75
C LEU A 49 1.06 -16.40 15.69
#